data_AF-A0A0D3JJK6-F1
#
_entry.id   AF-A0A0D3JJK6-F1
#
_cell.length_a   1.000
_cell.length_b   1.000
_cell.length_c   1.000
_cell.angle_alpha   90.00
_cell.angle_beta   90.00
_cell.angle_gamma   90.00
#
_symmetry.space_group_name_H-M   'P 1'
#
loop_
_entity.id
_entity.type
_entity.pdbx_description
1 polymer ?
#
loop_
_entity_poly.entity_id
_entity_poly.type
_entity_poly.pdbx_seq_one_letter_code
_entity_poly.pdbx_strand_id
1 'polypeptide(L)'
;MGRAQSSQGTAEEKVAAALSQLLAQAPSGRLSLGACRALLQRLNLRPVQAHRLLHTAAATLFFPSVAAREELCGVLATARHTLDVCVFTLSDRRIADTVLDAHKRGAAVRLITDDVTAMNDGSLVFELAEAGVATVVDSDFEEWRTAEDGSMRRSGSTPRHMHHKFCLVDGQILLTGSYNFSWSAGNVNCENMLITDDPYHVRRYGEAFEGLWREFRRAMYVSRQEAAVRIQRIERGRRERTAGARGMRQVVNAASVKANAGRRIAGGRSPRAR
;
A
#
# COMPACT_ATOMS: atom_id res chain seq x y z
N MET A 1 53.00 -19.98 40.67
CA MET A 1 51.59 -19.88 41.11
C MET A 1 50.86 -18.92 40.19
N GLY A 2 50.20 -19.44 39.16
CA GLY A 2 49.40 -18.64 38.23
C GLY A 2 48.04 -18.32 38.85
N ARG A 3 47.72 -17.03 39.02
CA ARG A 3 46.37 -16.59 39.36
C ARG A 3 45.50 -16.70 38.11
N ALA A 4 44.50 -17.57 38.17
CA ALA A 4 43.41 -17.60 37.22
C ALA A 4 42.65 -16.26 37.28
N GLN A 5 42.72 -15.47 36.21
CA GLN A 5 41.83 -14.34 36.01
C GLN A 5 40.48 -14.90 35.59
N SER A 6 39.49 -14.85 36.49
CA SER A 6 38.09 -15.09 36.13
C SER A 6 37.61 -13.94 35.25
N SER A 7 37.41 -14.19 33.95
CA SER A 7 36.82 -13.24 33.01
C SER A 7 35.33 -13.04 33.33
N GLN A 8 35.00 -12.13 34.23
CA GLN A 8 33.63 -11.62 34.32
C GLN A 8 33.42 -10.63 33.18
N GLY A 9 32.81 -11.11 32.09
CA GLY A 9 32.49 -10.29 30.93
C GLY A 9 31.66 -9.04 31.26
N THR A 10 31.71 -8.05 30.38
CA THR A 10 31.00 -6.78 30.51
C THR A 10 29.48 -7.00 30.61
N ALA A 11 28.74 -6.00 31.10
CA ALA A 11 27.28 -6.08 31.15
C ALA A 11 26.67 -6.34 29.75
N GLU A 12 27.29 -5.81 28.70
CA GLU A 12 26.89 -6.01 27.30
C GLU A 12 27.14 -7.45 26.84
N GLU A 13 28.28 -8.06 27.19
CA GLU A 13 28.58 -9.46 26.88
C GLU A 13 27.63 -10.43 27.61
N LYS A 14 27.31 -10.15 28.88
CA LYS A 14 26.34 -10.94 29.65
C LYS A 14 24.94 -10.88 29.05
N VAL A 15 24.55 -9.71 28.52
CA VAL A 15 23.27 -9.53 27.85
C VAL A 15 23.25 -10.21 26.50
N ALA A 16 24.29 -10.04 25.68
CA ALA A 16 24.41 -10.68 24.37
C ALA A 16 24.35 -12.21 24.50
N ALA A 17 25.02 -12.77 25.51
CA ALA A 17 24.96 -14.20 25.82
C ALA A 17 23.55 -14.63 26.25
N ALA A 18 22.88 -13.87 27.11
CA ALA A 18 21.55 -14.22 27.59
C ALA A 18 20.45 -14.06 26.51
N LEU A 19 20.56 -13.05 25.65
CA LEU A 19 19.72 -12.88 24.46
C LEU A 19 19.94 -14.02 23.48
N SER A 20 21.19 -14.39 23.20
CA SER A 20 21.52 -15.51 22.31
C SER A 20 20.95 -16.84 22.84
N GLN A 21 21.04 -17.07 24.14
CA GLN A 21 20.50 -18.26 24.78
C GLN A 21 18.96 -18.31 24.73
N LEU A 22 18.29 -17.18 25.00
CA LEU A 22 16.84 -17.11 24.91
C LEU A 22 16.35 -17.18 23.45
N LEU A 23 17.08 -16.61 22.50
CA LEU A 23 16.78 -16.70 21.06
C LEU A 23 16.92 -18.13 20.57
N ALA A 24 17.94 -18.86 21.02
CA ALA A 24 18.12 -20.28 20.71
C ALA A 24 17.02 -21.19 21.29
N GLN A 25 16.33 -20.73 22.35
CA GLN A 25 15.19 -21.42 22.97
C GLN A 25 13.85 -20.94 22.44
N ALA A 26 13.82 -19.83 21.71
CA ALA A 26 12.60 -19.29 21.12
C ALA A 26 12.28 -20.06 19.84
N PRO A 27 11.11 -20.72 19.75
CA PRO A 27 10.73 -21.53 18.58
C PRO A 27 10.73 -20.74 17.26
N SER A 28 10.54 -19.41 17.34
CA SER A 28 10.50 -18.48 16.21
C SER A 28 11.82 -17.77 15.92
N GLY A 29 12.88 -18.02 16.69
CA GLY A 29 14.12 -17.24 16.61
C GLY A 29 13.95 -15.77 16.97
N ARG A 30 12.85 -15.42 17.68
CA ARG A 30 12.56 -14.06 18.17
C ARG A 30 12.13 -14.09 19.63
N LEU A 31 12.53 -13.07 20.38
CA LEU A 31 12.14 -12.91 21.78
C LEU A 31 10.83 -12.14 21.90
N SER A 32 9.89 -12.64 22.68
CA SER A 32 8.70 -11.88 23.02
C SER A 32 9.04 -10.72 23.95
N LEU A 33 8.27 -9.63 23.89
CA LEU A 33 8.42 -8.48 24.81
C LEU A 33 8.34 -8.89 26.29
N GLY A 34 7.56 -9.92 26.61
CA GLY A 34 7.50 -10.52 27.95
C GLY A 34 8.83 -11.18 28.36
N ALA A 35 9.45 -11.95 27.46
CA ALA A 35 10.75 -12.57 27.67
C ALA A 35 11.87 -11.52 27.80
N CYS A 36 11.82 -10.47 26.97
CA CYS A 36 12.76 -9.35 27.08
C CYS A 36 12.60 -8.62 28.43
N ARG A 37 11.38 -8.29 28.86
CA ARG A 37 11.15 -7.66 30.18
C ARG A 37 11.62 -8.52 31.35
N ALA A 38 11.34 -9.83 31.32
CA ALA A 38 11.80 -10.76 32.34
C ALA A 38 13.33 -10.85 32.39
N LEU A 39 13.99 -10.83 31.22
CA LEU A 39 15.46 -10.81 31.13
C LEU A 39 16.05 -9.52 31.71
N LEU A 40 15.45 -8.37 31.39
CA LEU A 40 15.89 -7.07 31.89
C LEU A 40 15.77 -6.96 33.42
N GLN A 41 14.69 -7.52 33.98
CA GLN A 41 14.51 -7.64 35.43
C GLN A 41 15.57 -8.59 36.04
N ARG A 42 15.85 -9.73 35.40
CA ARG A 42 16.84 -10.70 35.88
C ARG A 42 18.28 -10.17 35.83
N LEU A 43 18.61 -9.36 34.82
CA LEU A 43 19.94 -8.79 34.62
C LEU A 43 20.17 -7.47 35.36
N ASN A 44 19.15 -6.95 36.05
CA ASN A 44 19.19 -5.72 36.84
C ASN A 44 19.76 -4.52 36.05
N LEU A 45 19.45 -4.44 34.75
CA LEU A 45 19.92 -3.37 33.88
C LEU A 45 19.16 -2.08 34.16
N ARG A 46 19.85 -0.93 34.04
CA ARG A 46 19.18 0.37 34.12
C ARG A 46 18.19 0.51 32.96
N PRO A 47 17.03 1.18 33.13
CA PRO A 47 16.01 1.33 32.09
C PRO A 47 16.54 1.85 30.75
N VAL A 48 17.56 2.72 30.76
CA VAL A 48 18.20 3.25 29.54
C VAL A 48 19.00 2.20 28.76
N GLN A 49 19.63 1.26 29.46
CA GLN A 49 20.39 0.15 28.85
C GLN A 49 19.42 -0.91 28.29
N ALA A 50 18.36 -1.19 29.03
CA ALA A 50 17.24 -2.04 28.62
C ALA A 50 16.53 -1.52 27.35
N HIS A 51 16.31 -0.20 27.29
CA HIS A 51 15.68 0.48 26.17
C HIS A 51 16.45 0.26 24.87
N ARG A 52 17.80 0.38 24.87
CA ARG A 52 18.64 0.13 23.67
C ARG A 52 18.58 -1.32 23.16
N LEU A 53 18.30 -2.30 24.02
CA LEU A 53 18.25 -3.73 23.68
C LEU A 53 16.85 -4.22 23.28
N LEU A 54 15.80 -3.50 23.68
CA LEU A 54 14.42 -3.71 23.23
C LEU A 54 14.14 -3.08 21.85
N HIS A 55 15.02 -2.20 21.37
CA HIS A 55 14.92 -1.52 20.08
C HIS A 55 15.17 -2.41 18.84
N THR A 56 15.28 -3.73 19.01
CA THR A 56 15.44 -4.70 17.91
C THR A 56 14.14 -5.39 17.45
N ALA A 57 12.97 -5.02 18.01
CA ALA A 57 11.66 -5.63 17.66
C ALA A 57 10.69 -4.70 16.90
N ALA A 58 11.08 -3.44 16.68
CA ALA A 58 10.29 -2.51 15.89
C ALA A 58 11.20 -1.64 15.01
N ALA A 59 10.81 -1.44 13.75
CA ALA A 59 11.48 -0.56 12.81
C ALA A 59 10.59 0.64 12.50
N THR A 60 11.19 1.81 12.28
CA THR A 60 10.46 3.00 11.81
C THR A 60 11.07 3.46 10.50
N LEU A 61 10.21 3.55 9.49
CA LEU A 61 10.56 3.97 8.15
C LEU A 61 10.03 5.38 7.91
N PHE A 62 10.83 6.21 7.26
CA PHE A 62 10.45 7.54 6.81
C PHE A 62 10.60 7.62 5.29
N PHE A 63 9.69 8.37 4.67
CA PHE A 63 9.62 8.54 3.23
C PHE A 63 9.64 10.04 2.87
N PRO A 64 10.09 10.41 1.66
CA PRO A 64 10.49 9.55 0.55
C PRO A 64 11.85 8.86 0.80
N SER A 65 11.92 7.55 0.55
CA SER A 65 13.17 6.78 0.66
C SER A 65 13.05 5.47 -0.10
N VAL A 66 13.99 5.22 -1.02
CA VAL A 66 14.05 3.97 -1.79
C VAL A 66 14.31 2.79 -0.88
N ALA A 67 15.28 2.90 0.04
CA ALA A 67 15.62 1.86 0.99
C ALA A 67 14.44 1.52 1.92
N ALA A 68 13.71 2.53 2.41
CA ALA A 68 12.52 2.31 3.22
C ALA A 68 11.42 1.57 2.45
N ARG A 69 11.23 1.88 1.17
CA ARG A 69 10.26 1.17 0.31
C ARG A 69 10.68 -0.27 0.06
N GLU A 70 11.97 -0.51 -0.17
CA GLU A 70 12.51 -1.86 -0.32
C GLU A 70 12.34 -2.68 0.96
N GLU A 71 12.55 -2.08 2.13
CA GLU A 71 12.31 -2.72 3.42
C GLU A 71 10.82 -3.06 3.61
N LEU A 72 9.91 -2.12 3.31
CA LEU A 72 8.47 -2.37 3.29
C LEU A 72 8.11 -3.57 2.40
N CYS A 73 8.56 -3.59 1.13
CA CYS A 73 8.30 -4.71 0.23
C CYS A 73 8.94 -6.02 0.75
N GLY A 74 10.14 -5.95 1.32
CA GLY A 74 10.82 -7.10 1.92
C GLY A 74 10.01 -7.73 3.04
N VAL A 75 9.41 -6.92 3.92
CA VAL A 75 8.54 -7.43 4.99
C VAL A 75 7.25 -8.04 4.44
N LEU A 76 6.57 -7.40 3.49
CA LEU A 76 5.36 -7.98 2.86
C LEU A 76 5.67 -9.31 2.15
N ALA A 77 6.84 -9.42 1.53
CA ALA A 77 7.29 -10.64 0.86
C ALA A 77 7.54 -11.81 1.84
N THR A 78 7.65 -11.55 3.16
CA THR A 78 7.79 -12.63 4.14
C THR A 78 6.52 -13.45 4.33
N ALA A 79 5.33 -12.91 4.00
CA ALA A 79 4.04 -13.58 4.19
C ALA A 79 4.01 -14.99 3.59
N ARG A 80 3.69 -15.98 4.44
CA ARG A 80 3.59 -17.42 4.09
C ARG A 80 2.17 -17.97 4.18
N HIS A 81 1.36 -17.43 5.09
CA HIS A 81 0.04 -17.96 5.43
C HIS A 81 -1.04 -16.91 5.20
N THR A 82 -0.86 -15.70 5.70
CA THR A 82 -1.85 -14.62 5.57
C THR A 82 -1.19 -13.27 5.31
N LEU A 83 -1.87 -12.44 4.52
CA LEU A 83 -1.51 -11.03 4.35
C LEU A 83 -2.79 -10.21 4.31
N ASP A 84 -3.04 -9.49 5.40
CA ASP A 84 -4.22 -8.62 5.53
C ASP A 84 -3.79 -7.18 5.31
N VAL A 85 -4.23 -6.58 4.21
CA VAL A 85 -3.87 -5.21 3.80
C VAL A 85 -5.08 -4.30 3.96
N CYS A 86 -4.95 -3.23 4.75
CA CYS A 86 -5.98 -2.23 4.96
C CYS A 86 -5.41 -0.84 4.67
N VAL A 87 -5.58 -0.37 3.43
CA VAL A 87 -4.96 0.88 2.97
C VAL A 87 -5.92 1.76 2.20
N PHE A 88 -5.91 3.05 2.51
CA PHE A 88 -6.77 4.04 1.85
C PHE A 88 -6.47 4.23 0.36
N THR A 89 -5.25 4.00 -0.12
CA THR A 89 -4.93 4.11 -1.56
C THR A 89 -3.84 3.11 -1.94
N LEU A 90 -4.02 2.45 -3.09
CA LEU A 90 -3.08 1.46 -3.65
C LEU A 90 -2.83 1.75 -5.14
N SER A 91 -1.68 2.37 -5.43
CA SER A 91 -1.24 2.74 -6.79
C SER A 91 0.27 2.59 -7.03
N ASP A 92 1.05 2.15 -6.04
CA ASP A 92 2.46 1.79 -6.26
C ASP A 92 2.55 0.36 -6.82
N ARG A 93 2.97 0.25 -8.08
CA ARG A 93 3.13 -1.02 -8.79
C ARG A 93 4.02 -2.01 -8.05
N ARG A 94 5.11 -1.55 -7.42
CA ARG A 94 6.07 -2.43 -6.74
C ARG A 94 5.44 -3.12 -5.53
N ILE A 95 4.63 -2.37 -4.78
CA ILE A 95 3.92 -2.90 -3.62
C ILE A 95 2.78 -3.82 -4.08
N ALA A 96 2.03 -3.43 -5.12
CA ALA A 96 0.98 -4.28 -5.69
C ALA A 96 1.52 -5.63 -6.18
N ASP A 97 2.64 -5.62 -6.92
CA ASP A 97 3.29 -6.84 -7.40
C ASP A 97 3.78 -7.71 -6.21
N THR A 98 4.30 -7.09 -5.14
CA THR A 98 4.70 -7.82 -3.92
C THR A 98 3.53 -8.51 -3.23
N VAL A 99 2.38 -7.83 -3.13
CA VAL A 99 1.13 -8.39 -2.57
C VAL A 99 0.62 -9.53 -3.45
N LEU A 100 0.61 -9.33 -4.77
CA LEU A 100 0.20 -10.35 -5.73
C LEU A 100 1.11 -11.58 -5.70
N ASP A 101 2.41 -11.39 -5.54
CA ASP A 101 3.36 -12.50 -5.43
C ASP A 101 3.15 -13.30 -4.13
N ALA A 102 2.78 -12.65 -3.02
CA ALA A 102 2.37 -13.37 -1.82
C ALA A 102 1.12 -14.24 -2.07
N HIS A 103 0.14 -13.71 -2.79
CA HIS A 103 -1.05 -14.46 -3.19
C HIS A 103 -0.69 -15.66 -4.09
N LYS A 104 0.15 -15.46 -5.10
CA LYS A 104 0.62 -16.53 -6.00
C LYS A 104 1.40 -17.63 -5.29
N ARG A 105 2.11 -17.30 -4.20
CA ARG A 105 2.78 -18.29 -3.32
C ARG A 105 1.80 -19.11 -2.47
N GLY A 106 0.52 -18.76 -2.45
CA GLY A 106 -0.53 -19.45 -1.70
C GLY A 106 -0.89 -18.83 -0.36
N ALA A 107 -0.33 -17.66 0.00
CA ALA A 107 -0.79 -16.94 1.18
C ALA A 107 -2.24 -16.44 0.97
N ALA A 108 -3.07 -16.52 2.00
CA ALA A 108 -4.41 -15.95 1.98
C ALA A 108 -4.30 -14.42 2.09
N VAL A 109 -4.39 -13.74 0.94
CA VAL A 109 -4.31 -12.28 0.87
C VAL A 109 -5.71 -11.67 0.87
N ARG A 110 -5.92 -10.70 1.74
CA ARG A 110 -7.16 -9.93 1.87
C ARG A 110 -6.86 -8.43 1.79
N LEU A 111 -7.62 -7.71 0.99
CA LEU A 111 -7.46 -6.27 0.80
C LEU A 111 -8.73 -5.52 1.21
N ILE A 112 -8.61 -4.59 2.16
CA ILE A 112 -9.60 -3.56 2.47
C ILE A 112 -9.08 -2.22 1.94
N THR A 113 -9.89 -1.52 1.15
CA THR A 113 -9.57 -0.18 0.65
C THR A 113 -10.79 0.75 0.64
N ASP A 114 -10.60 1.99 0.21
CA ASP A 114 -11.67 2.99 0.07
C ASP A 114 -12.29 2.93 -1.33
N ASP A 115 -13.61 3.07 -1.42
CA ASP A 115 -14.40 2.91 -2.64
C ASP A 115 -14.12 4.00 -3.68
N VAL A 116 -13.94 5.24 -3.23
CA VAL A 116 -13.62 6.39 -4.07
C VAL A 116 -12.19 6.26 -4.61
N THR A 117 -11.21 6.02 -3.74
CA THR A 117 -9.81 5.94 -4.19
C THR A 117 -9.53 4.70 -5.01
N ALA A 118 -10.25 3.59 -4.78
CA ALA A 118 -10.15 2.40 -5.62
C ALA A 118 -10.50 2.69 -7.07
N MET A 119 -11.37 3.69 -7.32
CA MET A 119 -11.79 4.13 -8.66
C MET A 119 -10.87 5.18 -9.29
N ASN A 120 -9.89 5.71 -8.55
CA ASN A 120 -8.96 6.71 -9.10
C ASN A 120 -8.13 6.13 -10.24
N ASP A 121 -7.78 6.99 -11.21
CA ASP A 121 -6.86 6.65 -12.28
C ASP A 121 -5.51 6.18 -11.71
N GLY A 122 -5.05 5.01 -12.16
CA GLY A 122 -3.80 4.40 -11.68
C GLY A 122 -3.93 3.58 -10.40
N SER A 123 -5.14 3.47 -9.82
CA SER A 123 -5.44 2.47 -8.80
C SER A 123 -5.18 1.05 -9.33
N LEU A 124 -4.55 0.22 -8.50
CA LEU A 124 -4.25 -1.18 -8.81
C LEU A 124 -5.15 -2.15 -8.04
N VAL A 125 -6.14 -1.64 -7.30
CA VAL A 125 -7.07 -2.42 -6.48
C VAL A 125 -7.81 -3.46 -7.34
N PHE A 126 -8.41 -3.03 -8.46
CA PHE A 126 -9.16 -3.93 -9.33
C PHE A 126 -8.25 -4.90 -10.09
N GLU A 127 -6.99 -4.56 -10.35
CA GLU A 127 -6.03 -5.52 -10.93
C GLU A 127 -5.75 -6.67 -9.94
N LEU A 128 -5.58 -6.36 -8.65
CA LEU A 128 -5.42 -7.38 -7.61
C LEU A 128 -6.69 -8.24 -7.46
N ALA A 129 -7.87 -7.62 -7.49
CA ALA A 129 -9.14 -8.33 -7.42
C ALA A 129 -9.35 -9.26 -8.63
N GLU A 130 -9.10 -8.78 -9.85
CA GLU A 130 -9.15 -9.57 -11.09
C GLU A 130 -8.16 -10.75 -11.05
N ALA A 131 -7.03 -10.59 -10.33
CA ALA A 131 -6.03 -11.64 -10.14
C ALA A 131 -6.36 -12.64 -9.01
N GLY A 132 -7.52 -12.52 -8.36
CA GLY A 132 -7.99 -13.46 -7.33
C GLY A 132 -7.72 -13.06 -5.88
N VAL A 133 -7.17 -11.86 -5.64
CA VAL A 133 -7.01 -11.32 -4.27
C VAL A 133 -8.39 -10.95 -3.73
N ALA A 134 -8.76 -11.54 -2.59
CA ALA A 134 -10.02 -11.21 -1.93
C ALA A 134 -10.00 -9.73 -1.53
N THR A 135 -10.90 -8.94 -2.09
CA THR A 135 -10.88 -7.48 -1.95
C THR A 135 -12.25 -6.97 -1.51
N VAL A 136 -12.26 -6.08 -0.53
CA VAL A 136 -13.44 -5.32 -0.13
C VAL A 136 -13.13 -3.82 -0.09
N VAL A 137 -14.16 -3.02 -0.36
CA VAL A 137 -14.16 -1.56 -0.21
C VAL A 137 -15.24 -1.16 0.77
N ASP A 138 -15.08 -0.02 1.44
CA ASP A 138 -16.15 0.55 2.23
C ASP A 138 -17.41 0.80 1.38
N SER A 139 -18.53 0.88 2.06
CA SER A 139 -19.84 1.00 1.43
C SER A 139 -20.49 2.35 1.68
N ASP A 140 -19.67 3.35 2.01
CA ASP A 140 -20.09 4.73 2.26
C ASP A 140 -20.33 5.47 0.94
N PHE A 141 -21.01 4.80 0.01
CA PHE A 141 -21.65 5.46 -1.11
C PHE A 141 -22.49 6.60 -0.54
N GLU A 142 -22.43 7.77 -1.18
CA GLU A 142 -23.49 8.75 -1.05
C GLU A 142 -24.80 8.04 -1.39
N GLU A 143 -25.51 7.56 -0.37
CA GLU A 143 -26.76 6.85 -0.57
C GLU A 143 -27.77 7.90 -0.99
N TRP A 144 -27.85 8.11 -2.31
CA TRP A 144 -28.93 8.83 -2.93
C TRP A 144 -30.17 7.97 -2.71
N ARG A 145 -31.01 8.36 -1.75
CA ARG A 145 -32.28 7.73 -1.48
C ARG A 145 -33.39 8.51 -2.14
N THR A 146 -34.31 7.81 -2.79
CA THR A 146 -35.56 8.41 -3.24
C THR A 146 -36.37 8.66 -1.98
N ALA A 147 -36.58 9.93 -1.66
CA ALA A 147 -37.48 10.32 -0.58
C ALA A 147 -38.91 9.94 -0.97
N GLU A 148 -39.81 9.91 0.02
CA GLU A 148 -41.22 9.56 -0.20
C GLU A 148 -41.91 10.47 -1.25
N ASP A 149 -41.38 11.68 -1.47
CA ASP A 149 -41.83 12.64 -2.48
C ASP A 149 -41.26 12.38 -3.89
N GLY A 150 -40.49 11.30 -4.08
CA GLY A 150 -39.85 10.96 -5.35
C GLY A 150 -38.56 11.74 -5.64
N SER A 151 -38.16 12.67 -4.79
CA SER A 151 -36.92 13.44 -4.96
C SER A 151 -35.69 12.62 -4.58
N MET A 152 -34.58 12.84 -5.29
CA MET A 152 -33.29 12.27 -4.90
C MET A 152 -32.67 13.09 -3.79
N ARG A 153 -32.60 12.53 -2.59
CA ARG A 153 -31.96 13.16 -1.43
C ARG A 153 -30.70 12.42 -1.03
N ARG A 154 -29.68 13.19 -0.68
CA ARG A 154 -28.49 12.66 -0.01
C ARG A 154 -28.95 12.11 1.34
N SER A 155 -28.68 10.83 1.61
CA SER A 155 -28.69 10.32 2.98
C SER A 155 -27.79 11.23 3.81
N GLY A 156 -28.33 11.79 4.89
CA GLY A 156 -27.64 12.80 5.71
C GLY A 156 -26.39 12.30 6.45
N SER A 157 -25.91 11.08 6.16
CA SER A 157 -24.63 10.57 6.64
C SER A 157 -23.48 11.23 5.89
N THR A 158 -22.60 11.90 6.64
CA THR A 158 -21.27 12.26 6.14
C THR A 158 -20.55 11.00 5.67
N PRO A 159 -20.07 10.93 4.40
CA PRO A 159 -19.30 9.78 3.93
C PRO A 159 -18.11 9.56 4.86
N ARG A 160 -17.95 8.36 5.41
CA ARG A 160 -16.78 7.98 6.21
C ARG A 160 -15.86 7.20 5.28
N HIS A 161 -14.70 7.78 5.03
CA HIS A 161 -13.66 7.12 4.26
C HIS A 161 -12.96 6.06 5.09
N MET A 162 -12.68 4.90 4.49
CA MET A 162 -11.74 3.91 5.01
C MET A 162 -10.31 4.47 4.97
N HIS A 163 -9.96 5.33 5.92
CA HIS A 163 -8.70 6.08 5.89
C HIS A 163 -7.53 5.37 6.59
N HIS A 164 -7.67 4.09 6.96
CA HIS A 164 -6.59 3.33 7.59
C HIS A 164 -5.43 3.06 6.62
N LYS A 165 -4.22 2.92 7.17
CA LYS A 165 -3.03 2.43 6.48
C LYS A 165 -2.27 1.47 7.40
N PHE A 166 -2.66 0.21 7.37
CA PHE A 166 -1.94 -0.84 8.07
C PHE A 166 -2.00 -2.16 7.30
N CYS A 167 -1.09 -3.06 7.61
CA CYS A 167 -1.19 -4.44 7.18
C CYS A 167 -0.64 -5.40 8.23
N LEU A 168 -1.13 -6.64 8.19
CA LEU A 168 -0.70 -7.73 9.05
C LEU A 168 -0.10 -8.84 8.19
N VAL A 169 1.12 -9.25 8.53
CA VAL A 169 1.81 -10.38 7.90
C VAL A 169 1.74 -11.57 8.84
N ASP A 170 1.14 -12.67 8.37
CA ASP A 170 1.00 -13.95 9.07
C ASP A 170 0.36 -13.86 10.47
N GLY A 171 -0.38 -12.78 10.75
CA GLY A 171 -0.91 -12.50 12.09
C GLY A 171 0.17 -12.30 13.16
N GLN A 172 1.38 -11.94 12.76
CA GLN A 172 2.56 -11.83 13.63
C GLN A 172 3.26 -10.47 13.53
N ILE A 173 3.23 -9.83 12.36
CA ILE A 173 3.88 -8.54 12.14
C ILE A 173 2.81 -7.54 11.71
N LEU A 174 2.80 -6.39 12.37
CA LEU A 174 1.99 -5.22 12.03
C LEU A 174 2.88 -4.17 11.38
N LEU A 175 2.41 -3.63 10.25
CA LEU A 175 2.90 -2.39 9.67
C LEU A 175 1.78 -1.37 9.75
N THR A 176 2.05 -0.16 10.25
CA THR A 176 1.04 0.90 10.36
C THR A 176 1.69 2.29 10.35
N GLY A 177 0.99 3.30 9.85
CA GLY A 177 1.51 4.67 9.82
C GLY A 177 0.66 5.60 8.97
N SER A 178 1.29 6.64 8.43
CA SER A 178 0.64 7.55 7.48
C SER A 178 0.72 7.07 6.02
N TYR A 179 1.69 6.18 5.73
CA TYR A 179 2.06 5.75 4.39
C TYR A 179 0.94 4.97 3.66
N ASN A 180 0.38 5.56 2.61
CA ASN A 180 -0.45 4.85 1.65
C ASN A 180 0.41 3.99 0.71
N PHE A 181 -0.15 2.93 0.13
CA PHE A 181 0.54 2.13 -0.90
C PHE A 181 0.49 2.81 -2.27
N SER A 182 0.79 4.10 -2.30
CA SER A 182 0.73 4.96 -3.49
C SER A 182 2.12 5.40 -3.93
N TRP A 183 2.25 5.72 -5.22
CA TRP A 183 3.50 6.26 -5.75
C TRP A 183 3.90 7.57 -5.06
N SER A 184 2.93 8.44 -4.75
CA SER A 184 3.20 9.73 -4.08
C SER A 184 3.74 9.56 -2.67
N ALA A 185 3.23 8.59 -1.90
CA ALA A 185 3.70 8.30 -0.55
C ALA A 185 5.19 7.90 -0.55
N GLY A 186 5.61 7.10 -1.54
CA GLY A 186 6.98 6.62 -1.65
C GLY A 186 8.00 7.63 -2.22
N ASN A 187 7.55 8.61 -3.01
CA ASN A 187 8.47 9.45 -3.80
C ASN A 187 8.32 10.96 -3.57
N VAL A 188 7.22 11.43 -2.96
CA VAL A 188 6.90 12.85 -2.87
C VAL A 188 6.54 13.27 -1.45
N ASN A 189 5.63 12.55 -0.79
CA ASN A 189 5.12 12.94 0.52
C ASN A 189 6.10 12.60 1.64
N CYS A 190 6.12 13.42 2.69
CA CYS A 190 6.73 13.07 3.96
C CYS A 190 5.80 12.13 4.72
N GLU A 191 6.16 10.84 4.78
CA GLU A 191 5.33 9.80 5.40
C GLU A 191 6.16 9.00 6.41
N ASN A 192 5.46 8.25 7.26
CA ASN A 192 6.08 7.28 8.18
C ASN A 192 5.37 5.92 8.15
N MET A 193 6.11 4.89 8.54
CA MET A 193 5.59 3.55 8.81
C MET A 193 6.32 2.95 10.03
N LEU A 194 5.56 2.49 11.02
CA LEU A 194 6.02 1.63 12.10
C LEU A 194 5.84 0.17 11.69
N ILE A 195 6.87 -0.64 11.89
CA ILE A 195 6.84 -2.09 11.77
C ILE A 195 7.05 -2.66 13.16
N THR A 196 6.19 -3.55 13.63
CA THR A 196 6.28 -4.13 14.98
C THR A 196 5.69 -5.54 15.01
N ASP A 197 6.22 -6.39 15.88
CA ASP A 197 5.64 -7.70 16.21
C ASP A 197 5.06 -7.73 17.65
N ASP A 198 4.75 -6.56 18.23
CA ASP A 198 4.11 -6.49 19.54
C ASP A 198 2.74 -7.21 19.48
N PRO A 199 2.56 -8.31 20.23
CA PRO A 199 1.37 -9.15 20.14
C PRO A 199 0.09 -8.42 20.58
N TYR A 200 0.19 -7.39 21.43
CA TYR A 200 -0.97 -6.57 21.77
C TYR A 200 -1.45 -5.80 20.55
N HIS A 201 -0.56 -5.10 19.85
CA HIS A 201 -0.93 -4.30 18.69
C HIS A 201 -1.36 -5.19 17.51
N VAL A 202 -0.62 -6.26 17.22
CA VAL A 202 -0.97 -7.23 16.17
C VAL A 202 -2.39 -7.77 16.39
N ARG A 203 -2.74 -8.17 17.63
CA ARG A 203 -4.09 -8.65 17.95
C ARG A 203 -5.15 -7.56 17.77
N ARG A 204 -4.93 -6.36 18.29
CA ARG A 204 -5.91 -5.26 18.22
C ARG A 204 -6.19 -4.81 16.78
N TYR A 205 -5.15 -4.74 15.94
CA TYR A 205 -5.32 -4.45 14.53
C TYR A 205 -5.95 -5.61 13.77
N GLY A 206 -5.65 -6.87 14.12
CA GLY A 206 -6.32 -8.05 13.56
C GLY A 206 -7.81 -8.06 13.86
N GLU A 207 -8.21 -7.77 15.11
CA GLU A 207 -9.62 -7.63 15.50
C GLU A 207 -10.33 -6.51 14.73
N ALA A 208 -9.66 -5.36 14.54
CA ALA A 208 -10.20 -4.26 13.74
C ALA A 208 -10.37 -4.65 12.27
N PHE A 209 -9.38 -5.33 11.69
CA PHE A 209 -9.45 -5.85 10.32
C PHE A 209 -10.63 -6.80 10.15
N GLU A 210 -10.82 -7.76 11.05
CA GLU A 210 -11.97 -8.68 11.01
C GLU A 210 -13.32 -7.98 11.20
N GLY A 211 -13.37 -6.90 11.96
CA GLY A 211 -14.54 -6.04 12.07
C GLY A 211 -14.91 -5.42 10.73
N LEU A 212 -13.98 -4.67 10.14
CA LEU A 212 -14.14 -3.99 8.86
C LEU A 212 -14.41 -4.99 7.72
N TRP A 213 -13.69 -6.11 7.70
CA TRP A 213 -13.85 -7.15 6.69
C TRP A 213 -15.28 -7.70 6.70
N ARG A 214 -15.84 -8.01 7.87
CA ARG A 214 -17.22 -8.50 7.99
C ARG A 214 -18.24 -7.43 7.62
N GLU A 215 -18.00 -6.19 8.01
CA GLU A 215 -18.87 -5.04 7.69
C GLU A 215 -18.94 -4.82 6.17
N PHE A 216 -17.79 -4.63 5.53
CA PHE A 216 -17.72 -4.31 4.11
C PHE A 216 -18.04 -5.48 3.21
N ARG A 217 -17.69 -6.71 3.59
CA ARG A 217 -18.11 -7.90 2.84
C ARG A 217 -19.63 -8.08 2.81
N ARG A 218 -20.35 -7.67 3.86
CA ARG A 218 -21.83 -7.71 3.88
C ARG A 218 -22.45 -6.64 3.00
N ALA A 219 -21.77 -5.50 2.88
CA ALA A 219 -22.23 -4.38 2.09
C ALA A 219 -21.84 -4.49 0.60
N MET A 220 -20.87 -5.34 0.26
CA MET A 220 -20.33 -5.44 -1.09
C MET A 220 -21.08 -6.34 -2.08
N TYR A 221 -21.60 -5.70 -3.13
CA TYR A 221 -21.81 -6.27 -4.46
C TYR A 221 -20.66 -5.83 -5.39
N VAL A 222 -19.50 -6.51 -5.33
CA VAL A 222 -18.32 -6.26 -6.20
C VAL A 222 -18.68 -6.26 -7.70
N SER A 223 -19.68 -7.06 -8.11
CA SER A 223 -20.12 -7.17 -9.51
C SER A 223 -20.59 -5.85 -10.15
N ARG A 224 -21.15 -4.90 -9.37
CA ARG A 224 -21.55 -3.58 -9.91
C ARG A 224 -20.36 -2.66 -10.14
N GLN A 225 -19.34 -2.73 -9.29
CA GLN A 225 -18.11 -1.95 -9.41
C GLN A 225 -17.21 -2.52 -10.53
N GLU A 226 -17.10 -3.84 -10.67
CA GLU A 226 -16.44 -4.51 -11.81
C GLU A 226 -17.07 -4.09 -13.15
N ALA A 227 -18.41 -4.05 -13.23
CA ALA A 227 -19.10 -3.58 -14.42
C ALA A 227 -18.82 -2.10 -14.72
N ALA A 228 -18.85 -1.24 -13.69
CA ALA A 228 -18.55 0.19 -13.84
C ALA A 228 -17.10 0.45 -14.28
N VAL A 229 -16.13 -0.25 -13.69
CA VAL A 229 -14.70 -0.15 -14.05
C VAL A 229 -14.45 -0.69 -15.45
N ARG A 230 -15.09 -1.80 -15.84
CA ARG A 230 -15.01 -2.33 -17.20
C ARG A 230 -15.57 -1.34 -18.23
N ILE A 231 -16.69 -0.69 -17.91
CA ILE A 231 -17.27 0.39 -18.73
C ILE A 231 -16.30 1.58 -18.83
N GLN A 232 -15.71 2.02 -17.71
CA GLN A 232 -14.74 3.12 -17.71
C GLN A 232 -13.48 2.79 -18.52
N ARG A 233 -12.91 1.58 -18.40
CA ARG A 233 -11.77 1.12 -19.24
C ARG A 233 -12.13 1.14 -20.73
N ILE A 234 -13.32 0.66 -21.09
CA ILE A 234 -13.80 0.69 -22.49
C ILE A 234 -13.95 2.13 -22.99
N GLU A 235 -14.55 3.01 -22.20
CA GLU A 235 -14.77 4.42 -22.54
C GLU A 235 -13.47 5.21 -22.61
N ARG A 236 -12.50 4.92 -21.74
CA ARG A 236 -11.15 5.51 -21.79
C ARG A 236 -10.41 5.09 -23.05
N GLY A 237 -10.39 3.80 -23.38
CA GLY A 237 -9.82 3.33 -24.64
C GLY A 237 -10.53 3.93 -25.86
N ARG A 238 -11.85 4.17 -25.80
CA ARG A 238 -12.58 4.92 -26.85
C ARG A 238 -12.12 6.37 -26.94
N ARG A 239 -11.97 7.08 -25.81
CA ARG A 239 -11.51 8.47 -25.78
C ARG A 239 -10.09 8.62 -26.31
N GLU A 240 -9.17 7.74 -25.92
CA GLU A 240 -7.77 7.75 -26.38
C GLU A 240 -7.68 7.46 -27.89
N ARG A 241 -8.43 6.49 -28.41
CA ARG A 241 -8.54 6.24 -29.86
C ARG A 241 -9.12 7.44 -30.62
N THR A 242 -10.13 8.09 -30.04
CA THR A 242 -10.76 9.27 -30.65
C THR A 242 -9.85 10.49 -30.62
N ALA A 243 -9.09 10.68 -29.54
CA ALA A 243 -8.10 11.74 -29.40
C ALA A 243 -6.91 11.52 -30.36
N GLY A 244 -6.40 10.29 -30.46
CA GLY A 244 -5.37 9.92 -31.44
C GLY A 244 -5.82 10.11 -32.88
N ALA A 245 -7.08 9.76 -33.20
CA ALA A 245 -7.64 9.99 -34.53
C ALA A 245 -7.82 11.48 -34.86
N ARG A 246 -8.19 12.33 -33.89
CA ARG A 246 -8.25 13.79 -34.06
C ARG A 246 -6.87 14.42 -34.22
N GLY A 247 -5.88 13.97 -33.44
CA GLY A 247 -4.48 14.40 -33.57
C GLY A 247 -3.93 14.05 -34.95
N MET A 248 -4.16 12.81 -35.42
CA MET A 248 -3.76 12.38 -36.76
C MET A 248 -4.44 13.23 -37.86
N ARG A 249 -5.74 13.53 -37.75
CA ARG A 249 -6.44 14.43 -38.69
C ARG A 249 -5.87 15.84 -38.71
N GLN A 250 -5.46 16.38 -37.56
CA GLN A 250 -4.84 17.72 -37.49
C GLN A 250 -3.45 17.73 -38.15
N VAL A 251 -2.65 16.68 -37.96
CA VAL A 251 -1.34 16.54 -38.61
C VAL A 251 -1.48 16.41 -40.13
N VAL A 252 -2.43 15.60 -40.60
CA VAL A 252 -2.72 15.44 -42.03
C VAL A 252 -3.22 16.75 -42.64
N ASN A 253 -4.14 17.46 -41.98
CA ASN A 253 -4.59 18.78 -42.44
C ASN A 253 -3.46 19.82 -42.47
N ALA A 254 -2.58 19.84 -41.47
CA ALA A 254 -1.43 20.74 -41.44
C ALA A 254 -0.43 20.45 -42.57
N ALA A 255 -0.23 19.17 -42.91
CA ALA A 255 0.59 18.76 -44.05
C ALA A 255 -0.04 19.17 -45.40
N SER A 256 -1.36 19.04 -45.55
CA SER A 256 -2.10 19.47 -46.75
C SER A 256 -2.10 20.99 -46.95
N VAL A 257 -2.19 21.77 -45.87
CA VAL A 257 -2.11 23.25 -45.93
C VAL A 257 -0.71 23.72 -46.35
N LYS A 258 0.36 23.08 -45.85
CA LYS A 258 1.74 23.37 -46.28
C LYS A 258 1.98 23.00 -47.75
N ALA A 259 1.43 21.89 -48.23
CA ALA A 259 1.54 21.48 -49.63
C ALA A 259 0.82 22.46 -50.60
N ASN A 260 -0.33 23.02 -50.19
CA ASN A 260 -1.06 24.03 -50.98
C ASN A 260 -0.41 25.42 -50.95
N ALA A 261 0.27 25.79 -49.85
CA ALA A 261 1.03 27.05 -49.77
C ALA A 261 2.24 27.04 -50.73
N GLY A 262 2.91 25.90 -50.91
CA GLY A 262 4.03 25.76 -51.85
C GLY A 262 3.64 25.89 -53.33
N ARG A 263 2.42 25.50 -53.71
CA ARG A 263 1.93 25.62 -55.10
C ARG A 263 1.55 27.04 -55.51
N ARG A 264 1.25 27.94 -54.55
CA ARG A 264 0.87 29.34 -54.84
C ARG A 264 2.05 30.27 -55.12
N ILE A 265 3.28 29.86 -54.81
CA ILE A 265 4.48 30.71 -54.98
C ILE A 265 5.14 30.47 -56.36
N ALA A 266 4.80 29.39 -57.06
CA ALA A 266 5.37 29.08 -58.39
C ALA A 266 4.58 29.64 -59.58
N GLY A 267 3.52 30.42 -59.35
CA GLY A 267 2.60 30.87 -60.41
C GLY A 267 2.38 32.39 -60.42
N GLY A 268 3.31 33.17 -60.96
CA GLY A 268 2.98 34.50 -61.46
C GLY A 268 4.10 35.53 -61.46
N ARG A 269 4.75 35.71 -62.61
CA ARG A 269 4.52 36.86 -63.52
C ARG A 269 5.53 36.83 -64.68
N SER A 270 4.99 36.78 -65.89
CA SER A 270 5.67 37.13 -67.15
C SER A 270 5.70 38.66 -67.29
N PRO A 271 6.79 39.28 -67.79
CA PRO A 271 6.83 40.71 -68.04
C PRO A 271 6.31 41.04 -69.45
N ARG A 272 5.36 41.98 -69.56
CA ARG A 272 5.00 42.62 -70.83
C ARG A 272 5.49 44.07 -70.85
N ALA A 273 6.15 44.40 -71.95
CA ALA A 273 6.70 45.68 -72.33
C ALA A 273 5.62 46.74 -72.63
N ARG A 274 5.90 48.00 -72.25
CA ARG A 274 6.10 49.17 -73.12
C ARG A 274 6.67 50.31 -72.30
#